data_AF-A0A7X6P229-F1
#
_entry.id   AF-A0A7X6P229-F1
#
_cell.length_a   1.000
_cell.length_b   1.000
_cell.length_c   1.000
_cell.angle_alpha   90.00
_cell.angle_beta   90.00
_cell.angle_gamma   90.00
#
_symmetry.space_group_name_H-M   'P 1'
#
loop_
_entity.id
_entity.type
_entity.pdbx_description
1 polymer ?
#
loop_
_entity_poly.entity_id
_entity_poly.type
_entity_poly.pdbx_seq_one_letter_code
_entity_poly.pdbx_strand_id
1 'polypeptide(L)'
;MTESAVTAGENNTNNTNNKEKTMALIGADVEALEALAKNIQTKAEQVGQISSELNSAVKGVQWIGKDAETFKGQWDVVTKSLTGLQEQLRAHSQNIKTNADQQRTTSAS
;
A
#
# COMPACT_ATOMS: atom_id res chain seq x y z
N MET A 1 1.01 22.58 67.77
CA MET A 1 -0.21 21.94 67.26
C MET A 1 -0.35 22.39 65.81
N THR A 2 0.24 21.59 64.91
CA THR A 2 -0.43 20.75 63.87
C THR A 2 -0.63 21.55 62.59
N GLU A 3 0.19 21.29 61.56
CA GLU A 3 -0.15 20.54 60.31
C GLU A 3 -0.39 21.55 59.17
N SER A 4 -0.07 21.39 57.90
CA SER A 4 0.40 20.28 57.06
C SER A 4 0.98 20.91 55.76
N ALA A 5 2.16 20.48 55.31
CA ALA A 5 2.37 19.64 54.13
C ALA A 5 1.94 20.24 52.76
N VAL A 6 2.98 20.53 51.96
CA VAL A 6 3.16 20.18 50.54
C VAL A 6 1.90 19.97 49.68
N THR A 7 1.77 20.78 48.62
CA THR A 7 1.37 20.23 47.31
C THR A 7 2.03 21.01 46.17
N ALA A 8 3.19 20.54 45.74
CA ALA A 8 3.68 20.77 44.39
C ALA A 8 3.15 19.62 43.52
N GLY A 9 2.44 19.92 42.43
CA GLY A 9 2.21 18.94 41.37
C GLY A 9 0.84 18.99 40.70
N GLU A 10 0.62 19.92 39.77
CA GLU A 10 -0.55 19.86 38.87
C GLU A 10 -0.22 20.32 37.43
N ASN A 11 0.97 20.03 36.89
CA ASN A 11 1.32 20.42 35.51
C ASN A 11 1.98 19.30 34.69
N ASN A 12 1.50 18.05 34.76
CA ASN A 12 2.05 16.98 33.90
C ASN A 12 1.05 15.98 33.30
N THR A 13 -0.26 16.19 33.43
CA THR A 13 -1.27 15.25 32.88
C THR A 13 -1.60 15.47 31.40
N ASN A 14 -1.28 16.64 30.83
CA ASN A 14 -1.58 16.92 29.42
C ASN A 14 -0.54 16.39 28.42
N ASN A 15 0.68 16.07 28.88
CA ASN A 15 1.76 15.59 28.01
C ASN A 15 1.65 14.07 27.75
N THR A 16 1.29 13.29 28.77
CA THR A 16 1.10 11.83 28.65
C THR A 16 -0.05 11.47 27.72
N ASN A 17 -1.20 12.15 27.83
CA ASN A 17 -2.36 11.87 26.98
C ASN A 17 -2.11 12.15 25.48
N ASN A 18 -1.32 13.18 25.16
CA ASN A 18 -0.97 13.49 23.77
C ASN A 18 0.10 12.54 23.23
N LYS A 19 1.11 12.17 24.03
CA LYS A 19 2.09 11.16 23.64
C LYS A 19 1.44 9.79 23.45
N GLU A 20 0.56 9.36 24.33
CA GLU A 20 -0.18 8.10 24.18
C GLU A 20 -1.09 8.11 22.96
N LYS A 21 -1.80 9.24 22.68
CA LYS A 21 -2.55 9.40 21.43
C LYS A 21 -1.65 9.32 20.20
N THR A 22 -0.48 9.92 20.25
CA THR A 22 0.47 9.96 19.13
C THR A 22 1.08 8.58 18.90
N MET A 23 1.49 7.88 19.96
CA MET A 23 2.03 6.52 19.88
C MET A 23 0.95 5.49 19.46
N ALA A 24 -0.28 5.62 19.95
CA ALA A 24 -1.40 4.79 19.52
C ALA A 24 -1.82 5.09 18.06
N LEU A 25 -1.74 6.35 17.62
CA LEU A 25 -1.91 6.74 16.22
C LEU A 25 -0.82 6.12 15.34
N ILE A 26 0.46 6.13 15.76
CA ILE A 26 1.53 5.56 14.94
C ILE A 26 1.44 4.03 14.84
N GLY A 27 1.08 3.32 15.91
CA GLY A 27 0.78 1.89 15.84
C GLY A 27 -0.36 1.61 14.83
N ALA A 28 -1.53 2.20 15.08
CA ALA A 28 -2.72 2.00 14.25
C ALA A 28 -2.54 2.45 12.78
N ASP A 29 -1.73 3.48 12.52
CA ASP A 29 -1.39 3.96 11.17
C ASP A 29 -0.42 2.97 10.47
N VAL A 30 0.58 2.43 11.17
CA VAL A 30 1.47 1.38 10.62
C VAL A 30 0.67 0.14 10.19
N GLU A 31 -0.26 -0.35 11.02
CA GLU A 31 -1.11 -1.48 10.63
C GLU A 31 -2.02 -1.15 9.44
N ALA A 32 -2.54 0.08 9.35
CA ALA A 32 -3.34 0.53 8.22
C ALA A 32 -2.52 0.62 6.92
N LEU A 33 -1.27 1.10 6.99
CA LEU A 33 -0.34 1.15 5.87
C LEU A 33 0.05 -0.26 5.39
N GLU A 34 0.31 -1.19 6.31
CA GLU A 34 0.57 -2.59 5.94
C GLU A 34 -0.62 -3.24 5.24
N ALA A 35 -1.84 -3.00 5.75
CA ALA A 35 -3.06 -3.48 5.11
C ALA A 35 -3.26 -2.88 3.71
N LEU A 36 -2.98 -1.59 3.54
CA LEU A 36 -3.03 -0.90 2.26
C LEU A 36 -2.01 -1.47 1.26
N ALA A 37 -0.75 -1.64 1.69
CA ALA A 37 0.31 -2.23 0.86
C ALA A 37 -0.10 -3.63 0.40
N LYS A 38 -0.60 -4.47 1.31
CA LYS A 38 -1.07 -5.83 0.98
C LYS A 38 -2.21 -5.79 -0.05
N ASN A 39 -3.19 -4.90 0.12
CA ASN A 39 -4.28 -4.77 -0.83
C ASN A 39 -3.77 -4.36 -2.22
N ILE A 40 -2.93 -3.33 -2.31
CA ILE A 40 -2.35 -2.87 -3.58
C ILE A 40 -1.53 -3.98 -4.24
N GLN A 41 -0.74 -4.73 -3.47
CA GLN A 41 0.00 -5.89 -3.97
C GLN A 41 -0.92 -6.94 -4.59
N THR A 42 -2.00 -7.32 -3.88
CA THR A 42 -3.00 -8.26 -4.41
C THR A 42 -3.65 -7.73 -5.68
N LYS A 43 -3.96 -6.43 -5.76
CA LYS A 43 -4.51 -5.84 -6.99
C LYS A 43 -3.50 -5.84 -8.14
N ALA A 44 -2.22 -5.62 -7.88
CA ALA A 44 -1.18 -5.73 -8.90
C ALA A 44 -1.09 -7.15 -9.47
N GLU A 45 -1.19 -8.17 -8.62
CA GLU A 45 -1.20 -9.57 -9.05
C GLU A 45 -2.44 -9.92 -9.87
N GLN A 46 -3.62 -9.41 -9.48
CA GLN A 46 -4.86 -9.55 -10.25
C GLN A 46 -4.75 -8.92 -11.64
N VAL A 47 -4.12 -7.74 -11.77
CA VAL A 47 -3.85 -7.12 -13.08
C VAL A 47 -2.99 -8.03 -13.96
N GLY A 48 -1.96 -8.67 -13.38
CA GLY A 48 -1.11 -9.60 -14.11
C GLY A 48 -1.82 -10.87 -14.58
N GLN A 49 -2.68 -11.43 -13.72
CA GLN A 49 -3.52 -12.58 -14.08
C GLN A 49 -4.46 -12.24 -15.23
N ILE A 50 -5.19 -11.12 -15.13
CA ILE A 50 -6.10 -10.64 -16.17
C ILE A 50 -5.34 -10.41 -17.48
N SER A 51 -4.17 -9.76 -17.43
CA SER A 51 -3.33 -9.54 -18.61
C SER A 51 -2.95 -10.85 -19.31
N SER A 52 -2.55 -11.86 -18.54
CA SER A 52 -2.20 -13.19 -19.04
C SER A 52 -3.38 -13.92 -19.66
N GLU A 53 -4.53 -13.91 -18.98
CA GLU A 53 -5.78 -14.54 -19.44
C GLU A 53 -6.25 -13.93 -20.77
N LEU A 54 -6.32 -12.60 -20.83
CA LEU A 54 -6.74 -11.90 -22.04
C LEU A 54 -5.77 -12.14 -23.20
N ASN A 55 -4.46 -12.12 -22.93
CA ASN A 55 -3.46 -12.38 -23.96
C ASN A 55 -3.55 -13.82 -24.51
N SER A 56 -3.83 -14.78 -23.63
CA SER A 56 -4.04 -16.18 -24.02
C SER A 56 -5.32 -16.33 -24.85
N ALA A 57 -6.41 -15.66 -24.47
CA ALA A 57 -7.66 -15.66 -25.21
C ALA A 57 -7.47 -15.07 -26.63
N VAL A 58 -6.79 -13.93 -26.75
CA VAL A 58 -6.51 -13.29 -28.06
C VAL A 58 -5.63 -14.18 -28.94
N LYS A 59 -4.59 -14.81 -28.38
CA LYS A 59 -3.68 -15.68 -29.13
C LYS A 59 -4.26 -17.06 -29.46
N GLY A 60 -5.23 -17.53 -28.69
CA GLY A 60 -5.85 -18.84 -28.86
C GLY A 60 -6.84 -18.94 -30.02
N VAL A 61 -7.27 -17.81 -30.59
CA VAL A 61 -8.19 -17.80 -31.73
C VAL A 61 -7.42 -17.86 -33.05
N GLN A 62 -7.81 -18.80 -33.93
CA GLN A 62 -7.30 -18.87 -35.31
C GLN A 62 -7.94 -17.76 -36.16
N TRP A 63 -7.54 -16.52 -35.90
CA TRP A 63 -7.97 -15.33 -36.64
C TRP A 63 -6.80 -14.78 -37.47
N ILE A 64 -7.00 -14.77 -38.78
CA ILE A 64 -6.01 -14.36 -39.79
C ILE A 64 -6.59 -13.31 -40.73
N GLY A 65 -5.72 -12.52 -41.37
CA GLY A 65 -6.10 -11.43 -42.29
C GLY A 65 -5.76 -10.04 -41.74
N LYS A 66 -5.95 -9.02 -42.58
CA LYS A 66 -5.55 -7.62 -42.31
C LYS A 66 -6.12 -7.07 -41.00
N ASP A 67 -7.36 -7.41 -40.68
CA ASP A 67 -8.04 -6.93 -39.46
C ASP A 67 -7.45 -7.59 -38.22
N ALA A 68 -7.14 -8.88 -38.30
CA ALA A 68 -6.50 -9.63 -37.22
C ALA A 68 -5.11 -9.07 -36.90
N GLU A 69 -4.32 -8.74 -37.92
CA GLU A 69 -3.02 -8.10 -37.76
C GLU A 69 -3.13 -6.73 -37.11
N THR A 70 -4.08 -5.91 -37.57
CA THR A 70 -4.33 -4.57 -37.01
C THR A 70 -4.72 -4.66 -35.54
N PHE A 71 -5.65 -5.56 -35.20
CA PHE A 71 -6.07 -5.78 -33.81
C PHE A 71 -4.93 -6.29 -32.95
N LYS A 72 -4.15 -7.29 -33.41
CA LYS A 72 -3.01 -7.83 -32.65
C LYS A 72 -1.95 -6.75 -32.37
N GLY A 73 -1.70 -5.85 -33.32
CA GLY A 73 -0.82 -4.70 -33.10
C GLY A 73 -1.35 -3.73 -32.02
N GLN A 74 -2.65 -3.45 -32.01
CA GLN A 74 -3.28 -2.64 -30.96
C GLN A 74 -3.26 -3.36 -29.60
N TRP A 75 -3.48 -4.68 -29.61
CA TRP A 75 -3.47 -5.53 -28.43
C TRP A 75 -2.10 -5.56 -27.75
N ASP A 76 -1.00 -5.57 -28.52
CA ASP A 76 0.35 -5.49 -28.00
C ASP A 76 0.61 -4.18 -27.23
N VAL A 77 -0.05 -3.07 -27.62
CA VAL A 77 0.01 -1.81 -26.86
C VAL A 77 -0.74 -1.95 -25.53
N VAL A 78 -1.93 -2.54 -25.55
CA VAL A 78 -2.76 -2.76 -24.34
C VAL A 78 -2.03 -3.65 -23.33
N THR A 79 -1.44 -4.77 -23.78
CA THR A 79 -0.71 -5.69 -22.89
C THR A 79 0.51 -5.05 -22.24
N LYS A 80 1.23 -4.19 -22.97
CA LYS A 80 2.31 -3.38 -22.40
C LYS A 80 1.80 -2.42 -21.33
N SER A 81 0.68 -1.73 -21.57
CA SER A 81 0.07 -0.84 -20.58
C SER A 81 -0.37 -1.58 -19.31
N LEU A 82 -0.96 -2.77 -19.44
CA LEU A 82 -1.35 -3.60 -18.29
C LEU A 82 -0.14 -4.06 -17.49
N THR A 83 0.94 -4.46 -18.16
CA THR A 83 2.20 -4.85 -17.51
C THR A 83 2.82 -3.67 -16.77
N GLY A 84 2.86 -2.49 -17.41
CA GLY A 84 3.37 -1.27 -16.77
C GLY A 84 2.52 -0.82 -15.58
N LEU A 85 1.20 -1.01 -15.62
CA LEU A 85 0.32 -0.73 -14.48
C LEU A 85 0.62 -1.68 -13.31
N GLN A 86 0.76 -2.98 -13.58
CA GLN A 86 1.13 -3.96 -12.55
C GLN A 86 2.45 -3.60 -11.87
N GLU A 87 3.47 -3.21 -12.64
CA GLU A 87 4.77 -2.79 -12.09
C GLU A 87 4.65 -1.53 -11.22
N GLN A 88 3.91 -0.51 -11.67
CA GLN A 88 3.65 0.70 -10.89
C GLN A 88 2.94 0.40 -9.56
N LEU A 89 1.92 -0.47 -9.58
CA LEU A 89 1.22 -0.87 -8.36
C LEU A 89 2.14 -1.63 -7.39
N ARG A 90 3.00 -2.51 -7.89
CA ARG A 90 4.01 -3.20 -7.05
C ARG A 90 5.00 -2.22 -6.44
N ALA A 91 5.49 -1.26 -7.21
CA ALA A 91 6.40 -0.24 -6.71
C ALA A 91 5.74 0.60 -5.60
N HIS A 92 4.49 1.03 -5.78
CA HIS A 92 3.74 1.75 -4.75
C HIS A 92 3.49 0.92 -3.49
N SER A 93 3.10 -0.35 -3.64
CA SER A 93 2.97 -1.28 -2.52
C SER A 93 4.27 -1.38 -1.70
N GLN A 94 5.40 -1.55 -2.38
CA GLN A 94 6.71 -1.64 -1.74
C GLN A 94 7.09 -0.35 -1.01
N ASN A 95 6.82 0.82 -1.61
CA ASN A 95 7.07 2.10 -0.97
C ASN A 95 6.24 2.30 0.30
N ILE A 96 4.95 1.93 0.27
CA ILE A 96 4.07 2.01 1.44
C ILE A 96 4.58 1.08 2.56
N LYS A 97 5.00 -0.13 2.21
CA LYS A 97 5.59 -1.07 3.16
C LYS A 97 6.86 -0.51 3.81
N THR A 98 7.77 0.07 3.01
CA THR A 98 8.97 0.72 3.53
C THR A 98 8.64 1.87 4.48
N ASN A 99 7.62 2.68 4.17
CA ASN A 99 7.17 3.75 5.06
C ASN A 99 6.63 3.21 6.39
N ALA A 100 5.85 2.13 6.36
CA ALA A 100 5.34 1.46 7.56
C ALA A 100 6.48 0.90 8.44
N ASP A 101 7.48 0.25 7.82
CA ASP A 101 8.64 -0.29 8.53
C ASP A 101 9.50 0.81 9.18
N GLN A 102 9.65 1.96 8.50
CA GLN A 102 10.34 3.13 9.05
C GLN A 102 9.61 3.70 10.27
N GLN A 103 8.29 3.89 10.18
CA GLN A 103 7.48 4.38 11.30
C GLN A 103 7.53 3.45 12.51
N ARG A 104 7.49 2.12 12.29
CA ARG A 104 7.67 1.12 13.34
C ARG A 104 9.02 1.27 14.04
N THR A 105 10.09 1.45 13.29
CA THR A 105 11.46 1.58 13.82
C THR A 105 11.65 2.88 14.60
N THR A 106 11.16 4.01 14.07
CA THR A 106 11.22 5.31 14.75
C THR A 106 10.41 5.32 16.04
N SER A 107 9.28 4.63 16.08
CA SER A 107 8.43 4.56 17.29
C SER A 107 8.96 3.60 18.35
N ALA A 108 9.80 2.65 17.96
CA ALA A 108 10.45 1.71 18.86
C ALA A 108 11.77 2.24 19.44
N SER A 109 12.25 3.40 18.98
CA SER A 109 13.50 4.07 19.42
C SER A 109 13.20 5.22 20.38
#